data_AF-A0A6S7FAG9-F1
#
_entry.id   AF-A0A6S7FAG9-F1
#
_cell.length_a   1.000
_cell.length_b   1.000
_cell.length_c   1.000
_cell.angle_alpha   90.00
_cell.angle_beta   90.00
_cell.angle_gamma   90.00
#
_symmetry.space_group_name_H-M   'P 1'
#
loop_
_entity.id
_entity.type
_entity.pdbx_description
1 polymer ?
#
loop_
_entity_poly.entity_id
_entity_poly.type
_entity_poly.pdbx_seq_one_letter_code
_entity_poly.pdbx_strand_id
1 'polypeptide(L)'
;MNEQQPVVPPASEDAGETPPAPGRRHVLKALALGVPGALAVSATPAMAQGSASPPQTPAAAPAPLRFFNAQEAALMDAIASRLIPADELGPGAKEAGVTFFLDGQLAGAWGAGDHLYRQGPFQAGTPEQGYQLSFTPAEMYRRGLAAFDDAVRKKEGKPYDQLAPDVQDAWLASMQKGELDFDPLPAEVFFQALLEGTMEGFFSDPLYGGNKDMVGWKLVGFPGAYASFSNDIERHGVIWRGTPVSIAQARGHHPAPGGEMPHKQGGGHG
;
A
#
# COMPACT_ATOMS: atom_id res chain seq x y z
N MET A 1 -33.72 10.11 -72.11
CA MET A 1 -32.49 9.54 -71.51
C MET A 1 -32.72 9.40 -70.02
N ASN A 2 -32.63 8.17 -69.53
CA ASN A 2 -32.94 7.75 -68.17
C ASN A 2 -31.57 7.51 -67.49
N GLU A 3 -31.14 8.35 -66.55
CA GLU A 3 -29.93 8.10 -65.77
C GLU A 3 -30.31 7.46 -64.43
N GLN A 4 -29.92 6.19 -64.30
CA GLN A 4 -30.10 5.35 -63.13
C GLN A 4 -29.04 5.67 -62.08
N GLN A 5 -29.48 5.91 -60.85
CA GLN A 5 -28.64 5.89 -59.65
C GLN A 5 -28.08 4.48 -59.41
N PRO A 6 -26.84 4.33 -58.91
CA PRO A 6 -26.44 3.12 -58.21
C PRO A 6 -26.70 3.23 -56.69
N VAL A 7 -27.35 2.19 -56.17
CA VAL A 7 -27.70 1.93 -54.78
C VAL A 7 -26.45 1.47 -53.98
N VAL A 8 -26.40 1.88 -52.71
CA VAL A 8 -25.35 1.77 -51.67
C VAL A 8 -24.98 0.31 -51.30
N PRO A 9 -23.88 0.09 -50.55
CA PRO A 9 -24.12 -0.37 -49.16
C PRO A 9 -23.39 0.47 -48.09
N PRO A 10 -23.97 0.62 -46.89
CA PRO A 10 -23.42 1.44 -45.82
C PRO A 10 -22.15 0.83 -45.22
N ALA A 11 -21.21 1.70 -44.86
CA ALA A 11 -20.07 1.36 -44.04
C ALA A 11 -20.54 0.89 -42.66
N SER A 12 -20.14 -0.32 -42.27
CA SER A 12 -20.29 -0.82 -40.91
C SER A 12 -19.40 0.02 -39.99
N GLU A 13 -20.00 0.94 -39.23
CA GLU A 13 -19.38 1.53 -38.05
C GLU A 13 -19.32 0.45 -36.97
N ASP A 14 -18.19 -0.27 -36.93
CA ASP A 14 -17.80 -1.05 -35.76
C ASP A 14 -17.31 -0.06 -34.70
N ALA A 15 -18.22 0.38 -33.84
CA ALA A 15 -17.91 1.08 -32.61
C ALA A 15 -17.21 0.10 -31.66
N GLY A 16 -15.91 -0.11 -31.89
CA GLY A 16 -15.02 -0.79 -30.97
C GLY A 16 -14.90 0.03 -29.68
N GLU A 17 -15.72 -0.33 -28.70
CA GLU A 17 -15.70 0.15 -27.34
C GLU A 17 -14.28 -0.01 -26.77
N THR A 18 -13.58 1.11 -26.52
CA THR A 18 -12.28 1.08 -25.87
C THR A 18 -12.46 0.52 -24.46
N PRO A 19 -11.79 -0.59 -24.09
CA PRO A 19 -11.91 -1.14 -22.75
C PRO A 19 -11.43 -0.12 -21.72
N PRO A 20 -12.06 -0.05 -20.52
CA PRO A 20 -11.64 0.86 -19.48
C PRO A 20 -10.16 0.62 -19.13
N ALA A 21 -9.40 1.70 -19.01
CA ALA A 21 -7.99 1.64 -18.63
C ALA A 21 -7.87 0.86 -17.30
N PRO A 22 -6.94 -0.11 -17.21
CA PRO A 22 -6.78 -0.91 -16.00
C PRO A 22 -6.51 0.01 -14.80
N GLY A 23 -7.24 -0.21 -13.70
CA GLY A 23 -7.06 0.57 -12.47
C GLY A 23 -5.60 0.51 -12.00
N ARG A 24 -5.10 1.58 -11.36
CA ARG A 24 -3.69 1.74 -10.94
C ARG A 24 -3.15 0.50 -10.18
N ARG A 25 -4.00 -0.20 -9.42
CA ARG A 25 -3.69 -1.43 -8.66
C ARG A 25 -3.65 -2.72 -9.50
N HIS A 26 -4.27 -2.75 -10.68
CA HIS A 26 -4.13 -3.82 -11.66
C HIS A 26 -2.73 -3.84 -12.29
N VAL A 27 -2.11 -2.66 -12.51
CA VAL A 27 -0.70 -2.57 -12.93
C VAL A 27 0.23 -3.11 -11.83
N LEU A 28 -0.08 -2.83 -10.55
CA LEU A 28 0.66 -3.41 -9.42
C LEU A 28 0.50 -4.94 -9.31
N LYS A 29 -0.68 -5.50 -9.65
CA LYS A 29 -0.88 -6.95 -9.73
C LYS A 29 -0.22 -7.59 -10.98
N ALA A 30 -0.14 -6.88 -12.10
CA ALA A 30 0.31 -7.44 -13.38
C ALA A 30 1.82 -7.77 -13.46
N LEU A 31 2.63 -7.35 -12.48
CA LEU A 31 4.03 -7.75 -12.38
C LEU A 31 4.22 -9.16 -11.77
N ALA A 32 3.16 -9.80 -11.28
CA ALA A 32 3.21 -11.16 -10.74
C ALA A 32 2.17 -12.08 -11.41
N LEU A 33 2.69 -12.90 -12.33
CA LEU A 33 2.10 -14.15 -12.85
C LEU A 33 1.04 -14.04 -13.96
N GLY A 34 1.37 -14.70 -15.08
CA GLY A 34 0.49 -14.94 -16.22
C GLY A 34 -0.71 -15.84 -15.89
N VAL A 35 -1.81 -15.57 -16.58
CA VAL A 35 -3.13 -16.21 -16.51
C VAL A 35 -3.17 -17.29 -17.62
N PRO A 36 -3.73 -18.53 -17.41
CA PRO A 36 -5.19 -18.71 -17.43
C PRO A 36 -5.80 -19.87 -16.61
N GLY A 37 -7.11 -19.75 -16.33
CA GLY A 37 -7.99 -20.91 -16.14
C GLY A 37 -9.21 -20.69 -15.23
N ALA A 38 -10.34 -20.26 -15.80
CA ALA A 38 -11.64 -20.21 -15.13
C ALA A 38 -12.35 -21.57 -15.15
N LEU A 39 -12.91 -22.00 -14.02
CA LEU A 39 -13.92 -23.06 -13.97
C LEU A 39 -15.07 -22.61 -13.05
N ALA A 40 -16.26 -22.50 -13.65
CA ALA A 40 -17.51 -22.26 -12.95
C ALA A 40 -17.97 -23.53 -12.21
N VAL A 41 -18.34 -23.40 -10.93
CA VAL A 41 -19.00 -24.46 -10.17
C VAL A 41 -20.34 -23.93 -9.65
N SER A 42 -21.40 -24.62 -10.01
CA SER A 42 -22.79 -24.35 -9.64
C SER A 42 -23.00 -24.52 -8.13
N ALA A 43 -23.54 -23.50 -7.46
CA ALA A 43 -23.87 -23.56 -6.04
C ALA A 43 -25.24 -24.23 -5.80
N THR A 44 -25.26 -25.24 -4.93
CA THR A 44 -26.49 -25.71 -4.26
C THR A 44 -26.75 -24.87 -3.00
N PRO A 45 -28.00 -24.53 -2.65
CA PRO A 45 -28.27 -23.74 -1.45
C PRO A 45 -28.11 -24.63 -0.21
N ALA A 46 -27.14 -24.31 0.64
CA ALA A 46 -27.03 -24.89 1.98
C ALA A 46 -27.89 -24.07 2.95
N MET A 47 -28.75 -24.77 3.70
CA MET A 47 -29.65 -24.20 4.71
C MET A 47 -28.86 -23.46 5.79
N ALA A 48 -29.32 -22.25 6.11
CA ALA A 48 -28.75 -21.39 7.13
C ALA A 48 -28.91 -22.01 8.53
N GLN A 49 -27.78 -22.35 9.16
CA GLN A 49 -27.70 -22.47 10.61
C GLN A 49 -27.14 -21.17 11.18
N GLY A 50 -27.85 -20.60 12.15
CA GLY A 50 -27.51 -19.34 12.78
C GLY A 50 -26.13 -19.36 13.42
N SER A 51 -25.18 -18.67 12.79
CA SER A 51 -23.88 -18.39 13.37
C SER A 51 -24.04 -17.27 14.41
N ALA A 52 -23.93 -17.62 15.68
CA ALA A 52 -23.67 -16.63 16.73
C ALA A 52 -22.40 -15.85 16.37
N SER A 53 -22.51 -14.53 16.30
CA SER A 53 -21.37 -13.66 16.02
C SER A 53 -20.31 -13.83 17.12
N PRO A 54 -19.01 -13.99 16.78
CA PRO A 54 -17.96 -13.97 17.79
C PRO A 54 -17.97 -12.61 18.52
N PRO A 55 -17.59 -12.56 19.80
CA PRO A 55 -17.57 -11.32 20.56
C PRO A 55 -16.64 -10.31 19.88
N GLN A 56 -17.21 -9.18 19.47
CA GLN A 56 -16.45 -8.03 18.98
C GLN A 56 -15.70 -7.46 20.18
N THR A 57 -14.39 -7.71 20.26
CA THR A 57 -13.50 -6.93 21.12
C THR A 57 -13.68 -5.46 20.72
N PRO A 58 -13.99 -4.53 21.65
CA PRO A 58 -14.11 -3.12 21.33
C PRO A 58 -12.85 -2.67 20.60
N ALA A 59 -13.02 -2.08 19.41
CA ALA A 59 -11.92 -1.50 18.67
C ALA A 59 -11.18 -0.55 19.60
N ALA A 60 -9.89 -0.83 19.85
CA ALA A 60 -9.05 0.05 20.65
C ALA A 60 -9.17 1.47 20.08
N ALA A 61 -9.39 2.46 20.95
CA ALA A 61 -9.43 3.85 20.54
C ALA A 61 -8.15 4.16 19.73
N PRO A 62 -8.25 4.90 18.61
CA PRO A 62 -7.10 5.20 17.79
C PRO A 62 -6.02 5.86 18.65
N ALA A 63 -4.79 5.36 18.56
CA ALA A 63 -3.66 5.92 19.28
C ALA A 63 -3.55 7.43 18.97
N PRO A 64 -3.20 8.27 19.94
CA PRO A 64 -3.08 9.71 19.70
C PRO A 64 -1.97 9.98 18.67
N LEU A 65 -2.21 10.96 17.79
CA LEU A 65 -1.19 11.47 16.88
C LEU A 65 0.01 12.02 17.66
N ARG A 66 1.21 11.74 17.17
CA ARG A 66 2.49 12.05 17.81
C ARG A 66 3.24 13.17 17.08
N PHE A 67 3.05 13.24 15.76
CA PHE A 67 3.69 14.22 14.90
C PHE A 67 2.65 15.13 14.26
N PHE A 68 1.74 14.58 13.46
CA PHE A 68 0.77 15.37 12.72
C PHE A 68 -0.21 16.09 13.66
N ASN A 69 -0.59 17.30 13.28
CA ASN A 69 -1.81 17.90 13.79
C ASN A 69 -3.03 17.31 13.04
N ALA A 70 -4.24 17.64 13.49
CA ALA A 70 -5.46 17.09 12.90
C ALA A 70 -5.66 17.42 11.41
N GLN A 71 -5.23 18.61 10.97
CA GLN A 71 -5.37 19.06 9.59
C GLN A 71 -4.36 18.36 8.68
N GLU A 72 -3.11 18.25 9.12
CA GLU A 72 -2.07 17.51 8.39
C GLU A 72 -2.41 16.02 8.29
N ALA A 73 -2.95 15.43 9.35
CA ALA A 73 -3.39 14.03 9.33
C ALA A 73 -4.55 13.82 8.35
N ALA A 74 -5.54 14.72 8.32
CA ALA A 74 -6.64 14.65 7.35
C ALA A 74 -6.15 14.80 5.91
N LEU A 75 -5.21 15.73 5.68
CA LEU A 75 -4.57 15.91 4.38
C LEU A 75 -3.78 14.66 3.95
N MET A 76 -2.94 14.12 4.83
CA MET A 76 -2.15 12.92 4.55
C MET A 76 -3.06 11.71 4.29
N ASP A 77 -4.14 11.56 5.05
CA ASP A 77 -5.13 10.49 4.83
C ASP A 77 -5.82 10.60 3.47
N ALA A 78 -6.17 11.82 3.05
CA ALA A 78 -6.73 12.08 1.73
C ALA A 78 -5.73 11.80 0.60
N ILE A 79 -4.46 12.24 0.76
CA ILE A 79 -3.38 11.97 -0.21
C ILE A 79 -3.18 10.46 -0.34
N ALA A 80 -2.98 9.75 0.78
CA ALA A 80 -2.72 8.31 0.77
C ALA A 80 -3.89 7.53 0.16
N SER A 81 -5.14 7.96 0.41
CA SER A 81 -6.35 7.38 -0.18
C SER A 81 -6.44 7.55 -1.70
N ARG A 82 -5.77 8.54 -2.29
CA ARG A 82 -5.66 8.68 -3.76
C ARG A 82 -4.53 7.86 -4.36
N LEU A 83 -3.45 7.65 -3.60
CA LEU A 83 -2.31 6.83 -3.99
C LEU A 83 -2.65 5.33 -3.96
N ILE A 84 -3.30 4.85 -2.89
CA ILE A 84 -3.81 3.48 -2.76
C ILE A 84 -5.27 3.53 -2.30
N PRO A 85 -6.23 3.62 -3.24
CA PRO A 85 -7.66 3.68 -2.90
C PRO A 85 -8.21 2.34 -2.41
N ALA A 86 -9.26 2.40 -1.62
CA ALA A 86 -10.13 1.24 -1.40
C ALA A 86 -10.94 0.96 -2.68
N ASP A 87 -10.96 -0.29 -3.11
CA ASP A 87 -11.63 -0.72 -4.33
C ASP A 87 -12.11 -2.18 -4.20
N GLU A 88 -12.52 -2.77 -5.32
CA GLU A 88 -12.98 -4.17 -5.40
C GLU A 88 -11.94 -5.19 -4.92
N LEU A 89 -10.65 -4.82 -4.93
CA LEU A 89 -9.56 -5.68 -4.45
C LEU A 89 -9.39 -5.60 -2.93
N GLY A 90 -10.12 -4.72 -2.25
CA GLY A 90 -10.20 -4.62 -0.80
C GLY A 90 -9.77 -3.27 -0.24
N PRO A 91 -9.48 -3.22 1.07
CA PRO A 91 -9.15 -1.97 1.77
C PRO A 91 -7.94 -1.23 1.17
N GLY A 92 -7.94 0.09 1.30
CA GLY A 92 -6.91 1.01 0.80
C GLY A 92 -6.00 1.53 1.91
N ALA A 93 -5.22 2.57 1.59
CA ALA A 93 -4.24 3.17 2.51
C ALA A 93 -4.85 3.65 3.84
N LYS A 94 -6.05 4.22 3.78
CA LYS A 94 -6.78 4.70 4.96
C LYS A 94 -7.09 3.57 5.93
N GLU A 95 -7.70 2.50 5.44
CA GLU A 95 -8.03 1.34 6.26
C GLU A 95 -6.79 0.59 6.76
N ALA A 96 -5.70 0.63 5.97
CA ALA A 96 -4.40 0.09 6.37
C ALA A 96 -3.71 0.91 7.47
N GLY A 97 -4.19 2.11 7.80
CA GLY A 97 -3.57 2.96 8.82
C GLY A 97 -2.27 3.63 8.37
N VAL A 98 -2.08 3.85 7.07
CA VAL A 98 -0.86 4.48 6.51
C VAL A 98 -0.52 5.81 7.19
N THR A 99 -1.51 6.65 7.45
CA THR A 99 -1.31 7.95 8.10
C THR A 99 -0.73 7.80 9.51
N PHE A 100 -1.15 6.78 10.26
CA PHE A 100 -0.63 6.50 11.61
C PHE A 100 0.77 5.90 11.59
N PHE A 101 1.08 5.06 10.60
CA PHE A 101 2.44 4.61 10.34
C PHE A 101 3.36 5.82 10.13
N LEU A 102 3.01 6.71 9.20
CA LEU A 102 3.82 7.89 8.90
C LEU A 102 3.95 8.82 10.11
N ASP A 103 2.88 9.04 10.86
CA ASP A 103 2.91 9.82 12.10
C ASP A 103 3.95 9.27 13.10
N GLY A 104 3.97 7.94 13.30
CA GLY A 104 4.93 7.28 14.17
C GLY A 104 6.38 7.37 13.67
N GLN A 105 6.58 7.16 12.36
CA GLN A 105 7.90 7.24 11.73
C GLN A 105 8.49 8.66 11.80
N LEU A 106 7.66 9.67 11.50
CA LEU A 106 8.04 11.09 11.54
C LEU A 106 8.26 11.61 12.96
N ALA A 107 7.58 11.02 13.96
CA ALA A 107 7.84 11.29 15.38
C ALA A 107 9.09 10.57 15.92
N GLY A 108 9.69 9.65 15.16
CA GLY A 108 10.81 8.80 15.58
C GLY A 108 12.18 9.27 15.09
N ALA A 109 13.18 8.43 15.32
CA ALA A 109 14.58 8.67 14.91
C ALA A 109 14.75 8.88 13.40
N TRP A 110 13.95 8.18 12.58
CA TRP A 110 13.93 8.40 11.14
C TRP A 110 13.44 9.82 10.80
N GLY A 111 12.32 10.24 11.39
CA GLY A 111 11.81 11.60 11.26
C GLY A 111 12.80 12.68 11.69
N ALA A 112 13.56 12.43 12.77
CA ALA A 112 14.64 13.31 13.24
C ALA A 112 15.89 13.31 12.33
N GLY A 113 16.00 12.33 11.43
CA GLY A 113 17.14 12.18 10.51
C GLY A 113 18.41 11.68 11.20
N ASP A 114 18.30 10.91 12.30
CA ASP A 114 19.43 10.51 13.16
C ASP A 114 20.55 9.76 12.42
N HIS A 115 20.21 9.06 11.33
CA HIS A 115 21.17 8.30 10.51
C HIS A 115 21.38 8.90 9.11
N LEU A 116 20.83 10.09 8.83
CA LEU A 116 21.01 10.73 7.53
C LEU A 116 22.29 11.57 7.53
N TYR A 117 23.09 11.43 6.47
CA TYR A 117 24.22 12.31 6.25
C TYR A 117 23.70 13.69 5.85
N ARG A 118 23.81 14.66 6.77
CA ARG A 118 23.27 16.02 6.63
C ARG A 118 24.36 17.10 6.63
N GLN A 119 25.62 16.71 6.49
CA GLN A 119 26.72 17.68 6.41
C GLN A 119 26.88 18.10 4.95
N GLY A 120 26.89 19.41 4.72
CA GLY A 120 27.11 19.95 3.38
C GLY A 120 28.52 19.60 2.84
N PRO A 121 28.78 19.84 1.55
CA PRO A 121 27.88 20.51 0.59
C PRO A 121 26.81 19.58 0.03
N PHE A 122 25.56 20.06 -0.03
CA PHE A 122 24.46 19.37 -0.69
C PHE A 122 24.58 19.61 -2.20
N GLN A 123 24.81 18.55 -2.97
CA GLN A 123 24.78 18.61 -4.43
C GLN A 123 23.51 17.91 -4.92
N ALA A 124 23.00 18.33 -6.09
CA ALA A 124 21.98 17.55 -6.77
C ALA A 124 22.56 16.17 -7.08
N GLY A 125 22.01 15.13 -6.43
CA GLY A 125 22.37 13.75 -6.70
C GLY A 125 21.81 13.28 -8.04
N THR A 126 22.27 12.13 -8.51
CA THR A 126 21.58 11.43 -9.61
C THR A 126 20.20 10.94 -9.12
N PRO A 127 19.23 10.67 -10.02
CA PRO A 127 17.92 10.14 -9.61
C PRO A 127 18.00 8.89 -8.71
N GLU A 128 19.04 8.07 -8.88
CA GLU A 128 19.29 6.85 -8.11
C GLU A 128 19.85 7.10 -6.71
N GLN A 129 20.39 8.30 -6.45
CA GLN A 129 21.00 8.68 -5.17
C GLN A 129 20.00 9.21 -4.14
N GLY A 130 18.72 9.28 -4.53
CA GLY A 130 17.64 9.68 -3.64
C GLY A 130 17.81 11.09 -3.07
N TYR A 131 17.18 11.30 -1.93
CA TYR A 131 17.04 12.61 -1.30
C TYR A 131 18.35 13.18 -0.75
N GLN A 132 18.72 14.41 -1.17
CA GLN A 132 19.96 15.11 -0.80
C GLN A 132 19.71 16.53 -0.23
N LEU A 133 18.49 16.86 0.22
CA LEU A 133 18.25 18.19 0.82
C LEU A 133 18.62 18.22 2.30
N SER A 134 18.87 19.43 2.81
CA SER A 134 19.28 19.69 4.20
C SER A 134 18.24 19.33 5.28
N PHE A 135 17.00 19.05 4.87
CA PHE A 135 15.89 18.82 5.79
C PHE A 135 15.90 17.40 6.35
N THR A 136 15.49 17.24 7.60
CA THR A 136 15.05 15.94 8.10
C THR A 136 13.76 15.50 7.38
N PRO A 137 13.40 14.21 7.41
CA PRO A 137 12.10 13.76 6.90
C PRO A 137 10.94 14.48 7.59
N ALA A 138 11.01 14.72 8.90
CA ALA A 138 10.02 15.50 9.63
C ALA A 138 9.89 16.95 9.11
N GLU A 139 11.02 17.64 8.91
CA GLU A 139 11.03 19.00 8.36
C GLU A 139 10.48 19.05 6.92
N MET A 140 10.85 18.08 6.09
CA MET A 140 10.32 17.95 4.73
C MET A 140 8.80 17.79 4.74
N TYR A 141 8.26 16.86 5.54
CA TYR A 141 6.82 16.61 5.61
C TYR A 141 6.04 17.81 6.14
N ARG A 142 6.53 18.51 7.18
CA ARG A 142 5.91 19.76 7.65
C ARG A 142 5.83 20.80 6.54
N ARG A 143 6.95 21.04 5.86
CA ARG A 143 7.05 22.07 4.82
C ARG A 143 6.18 21.72 3.61
N GLY A 144 6.29 20.49 3.12
CA GLY A 144 5.58 20.02 1.94
C GLY A 144 4.07 20.00 2.15
N LEU A 145 3.58 19.48 3.29
CA LEU A 145 2.15 19.47 3.59
C LEU A 145 1.59 20.89 3.73
N ALA A 146 2.30 21.80 4.41
CA ALA A 146 1.88 23.19 4.54
C ALA A 146 1.84 23.90 3.18
N ALA A 147 2.90 23.78 2.37
CA ALA A 147 2.96 24.42 1.06
C ALA A 147 1.89 23.87 0.09
N PHE A 148 1.62 22.57 0.15
CA PHE A 148 0.55 21.94 -0.64
C PHE A 148 -0.84 22.42 -0.19
N ASP A 149 -1.14 22.42 1.11
CA ASP A 149 -2.42 22.90 1.63
C ASP A 149 -2.65 24.38 1.27
N ASP A 150 -1.62 25.22 1.41
CA ASP A 150 -1.68 26.64 1.03
C ASP A 150 -1.95 26.82 -0.47
N ALA A 151 -1.24 26.09 -1.33
CA ALA A 151 -1.43 26.15 -2.77
C ALA A 151 -2.85 25.71 -3.18
N VAL A 152 -3.33 24.61 -2.60
CA VAL A 152 -4.67 24.08 -2.83
C VAL A 152 -5.74 25.09 -2.38
N ARG A 153 -5.65 25.58 -1.14
CA ARG A 153 -6.63 26.55 -0.62
C ARG A 153 -6.65 27.84 -1.41
N LYS A 154 -5.48 28.33 -1.85
CA LYS A 154 -5.37 29.56 -2.64
C LYS A 154 -6.11 29.47 -3.97
N LYS A 155 -6.08 28.30 -4.62
CA LYS A 155 -6.69 28.09 -5.95
C LYS A 155 -8.12 27.56 -5.88
N GLU A 156 -8.41 26.65 -4.96
CA GLU A 156 -9.72 25.97 -4.86
C GLU A 156 -10.65 26.57 -3.81
N GLY A 157 -10.12 27.39 -2.87
CA GLY A 157 -10.88 27.99 -1.77
C GLY A 157 -11.31 27.00 -0.67
N LYS A 158 -10.87 25.74 -0.75
CA LYS A 158 -11.21 24.65 0.16
C LYS A 158 -9.96 23.79 0.44
N PRO A 159 -9.90 23.07 1.57
CA PRO A 159 -8.83 22.11 1.79
C PRO A 159 -8.92 20.93 0.81
N TYR A 160 -7.78 20.29 0.57
CA TYR A 160 -7.65 19.19 -0.40
C TYR A 160 -8.60 18.02 -0.13
N ASP A 161 -8.81 17.66 1.13
CA ASP A 161 -9.68 16.55 1.57
C ASP A 161 -11.18 16.80 1.28
N GLN A 162 -11.55 18.04 0.94
CA GLN A 162 -12.92 18.43 0.57
C GLN A 162 -13.12 18.64 -0.94
N LEU A 163 -12.09 18.36 -1.75
CA LEU A 163 -12.17 18.45 -3.21
C LEU A 163 -12.78 17.18 -3.82
N ALA A 164 -13.28 17.29 -5.04
CA ALA A 164 -13.72 16.15 -5.81
C ALA A 164 -12.51 15.23 -6.17
N PRO A 165 -12.69 13.90 -6.29
CA PRO A 165 -11.58 12.96 -6.48
C PRO A 165 -10.72 13.21 -7.73
N ASP A 166 -11.33 13.68 -8.81
CA ASP A 166 -10.66 14.05 -10.07
C ASP A 166 -9.79 15.31 -9.89
N VAL A 167 -10.28 16.29 -9.12
CA VAL A 167 -9.52 17.49 -8.77
C VAL A 167 -8.35 17.14 -7.84
N GLN A 168 -8.59 16.25 -6.86
CA GLN A 168 -7.52 15.72 -5.99
C GLN A 168 -6.41 15.05 -6.81
N ASP A 169 -6.78 14.18 -7.76
CA ASP A 169 -5.83 13.52 -8.65
C ASP A 169 -5.05 14.51 -9.52
N ALA A 170 -5.70 15.56 -10.02
CA ALA A 170 -5.04 16.59 -10.82
C ALA A 170 -3.96 17.33 -10.00
N TRP A 171 -4.24 17.65 -8.73
CA TRP A 171 -3.26 18.25 -7.82
C TRP A 171 -2.06 17.34 -7.55
N LEU A 172 -2.29 16.05 -7.28
CA LEU A 172 -1.21 15.09 -7.11
C LEU A 172 -0.38 14.93 -8.40
N ALA A 173 -1.03 14.92 -9.57
CA ALA A 173 -0.34 14.86 -10.85
C ALA A 173 0.52 16.10 -11.11
N SER A 174 0.05 17.31 -10.78
CA SER A 174 0.86 18.53 -10.87
C SER A 174 2.03 18.54 -9.89
N MET A 175 1.83 18.04 -8.67
CA MET A 175 2.92 17.86 -7.69
C MET A 175 3.97 16.88 -8.21
N GLN A 176 3.55 15.73 -8.76
CA GLN A 176 4.43 14.72 -9.36
C GLN A 176 5.26 15.28 -10.52
N LYS A 177 4.72 16.22 -11.29
CA LYS A 177 5.41 16.86 -12.42
C LYS A 177 6.33 18.01 -12.02
N GLY A 178 6.36 18.40 -10.74
CA GLY A 178 7.14 19.55 -10.27
C GLY A 178 6.53 20.91 -10.66
N GLU A 179 5.23 20.96 -10.94
CA GLU A 179 4.54 22.19 -11.38
C GLU A 179 4.14 23.11 -10.21
N LEU A 180 4.34 22.65 -8.97
CA LEU A 180 4.00 23.40 -7.76
C LEU A 180 5.26 24.05 -7.15
N ASP A 181 5.12 25.28 -6.70
CA ASP A 181 6.21 26.02 -6.06
C ASP A 181 6.21 25.80 -4.54
N PHE A 182 7.15 24.97 -4.07
CA PHE A 182 7.38 24.64 -2.65
C PHE A 182 8.76 25.11 -2.17
N ASP A 183 9.37 26.08 -2.87
CA ASP A 183 10.77 26.51 -2.64
C ASP A 183 11.15 26.57 -1.16
N PRO A 184 12.29 26.00 -0.73
CA PRO A 184 13.30 25.32 -1.56
C PRO A 184 13.11 23.80 -1.66
N LEU A 185 11.93 23.26 -1.33
CA LEU A 185 11.62 21.84 -1.50
C LEU A 185 11.05 21.62 -2.90
N PRO A 186 11.66 20.81 -3.78
CA PRO A 186 11.04 20.49 -5.07
C PRO A 186 9.76 19.65 -4.88
N ALA A 187 8.69 20.00 -5.57
CA ALA A 187 7.38 19.39 -5.38
C ALA A 187 7.36 17.91 -5.78
N GLU A 188 8.06 17.54 -6.85
CA GLU A 188 8.20 16.18 -7.33
C GLU A 188 8.96 15.29 -6.34
N VAL A 189 9.95 15.85 -5.64
CA VAL A 189 10.68 15.16 -4.57
C VAL A 189 9.75 14.88 -3.39
N PHE A 190 8.94 15.86 -3.01
CA PHE A 190 7.95 15.65 -1.94
C PHE A 190 6.87 14.64 -2.35
N PHE A 191 6.42 14.66 -3.60
CA PHE A 191 5.51 13.63 -4.12
C PHE A 191 6.10 12.23 -4.00
N GLN A 192 7.37 12.03 -4.37
CA GLN A 192 8.02 10.73 -4.23
C GLN A 192 8.09 10.28 -2.78
N ALA A 193 8.44 11.18 -1.85
CA ALA A 193 8.46 10.86 -0.42
C ALA A 193 7.07 10.43 0.10
N LEU A 194 5.99 11.09 -0.34
CA LEU A 194 4.60 10.71 0.00
C LEU A 194 4.23 9.34 -0.57
N LEU A 195 4.64 9.04 -1.80
CA LEU A 195 4.39 7.76 -2.46
C LEU A 195 5.13 6.62 -1.75
N GLU A 196 6.43 6.78 -1.52
CA GLU A 196 7.26 5.81 -0.78
C GLU A 196 6.70 5.56 0.61
N GLY A 197 6.44 6.61 1.38
CA GLY A 197 5.86 6.51 2.71
C GLY A 197 4.50 5.83 2.74
N THR A 198 3.68 6.05 1.70
CA THR A 198 2.39 5.36 1.55
C THR A 198 2.56 3.88 1.24
N MET A 199 3.48 3.52 0.35
CA MET A 199 3.79 2.12 0.04
C MET A 199 4.37 1.38 1.25
N GLU A 200 5.31 2.01 1.96
CA GLU A 200 5.88 1.47 3.19
C GLU A 200 4.80 1.25 4.25
N GLY A 201 3.95 2.25 4.50
CA GLY A 201 2.86 2.13 5.45
C GLY A 201 1.84 1.06 5.06
N PHE A 202 1.66 0.79 3.77
CA PHE A 202 0.68 -0.18 3.28
C PHE A 202 1.22 -1.62 3.30
N PHE A 203 2.53 -1.82 3.10
CA PHE A 203 3.13 -3.15 2.96
C PHE A 203 4.08 -3.56 4.10
N SER A 204 4.44 -2.68 5.03
CA SER A 204 5.30 -3.03 6.17
C SER A 204 4.57 -3.95 7.16
N ASP A 205 5.32 -4.50 8.13
CA ASP A 205 4.72 -5.29 9.21
C ASP A 205 3.76 -4.41 10.04
N PRO A 206 2.55 -4.90 10.41
CA PRO A 206 1.61 -4.15 11.22
C PRO A 206 2.14 -3.65 12.56
N LEU A 207 3.22 -4.27 13.07
CA LEU A 207 3.93 -3.83 14.27
C LEU A 207 4.34 -2.35 14.22
N TYR A 208 4.59 -1.80 13.03
CA TYR A 208 4.99 -0.39 12.86
C TYR A 208 3.80 0.58 12.78
N GLY A 209 2.56 0.10 12.94
CA GLY A 209 1.36 0.95 12.98
C GLY A 209 0.64 1.14 11.64
N GLY A 210 1.23 0.64 10.54
CA GLY A 210 0.61 0.56 9.22
C GLY A 210 0.06 -0.83 8.93
N ASN A 211 -0.26 -1.11 7.66
CA ASN A 211 -0.73 -2.41 7.15
C ASN A 211 -1.70 -3.12 8.11
N LYS A 212 -2.63 -2.37 8.70
CA LYS A 212 -3.56 -2.88 9.72
C LYS A 212 -4.28 -4.10 9.17
N ASP A 213 -4.44 -5.12 10.01
CA ASP A 213 -5.04 -6.41 9.66
C ASP A 213 -4.35 -7.10 8.46
N MET A 214 -3.11 -6.71 8.16
CA MET A 214 -2.27 -7.24 7.07
C MET A 214 -2.95 -7.12 5.70
N VAL A 215 -3.71 -6.05 5.48
CA VAL A 215 -4.48 -5.85 4.23
C VAL A 215 -3.59 -5.81 2.99
N GLY A 216 -2.41 -5.19 3.07
CA GLY A 216 -1.44 -5.16 1.98
C GLY A 216 -0.83 -6.54 1.71
N TRP A 217 -0.55 -7.31 2.75
CA TRP A 217 -0.05 -8.68 2.60
C TRP A 217 -1.10 -9.62 2.02
N LYS A 218 -2.36 -9.52 2.48
CA LYS A 218 -3.49 -10.25 1.92
C LYS A 218 -3.70 -9.92 0.44
N LEU A 219 -3.53 -8.65 0.05
CA LEU A 219 -3.66 -8.23 -1.35
C LEU A 219 -2.67 -8.96 -2.26
N VAL A 220 -1.40 -9.06 -1.86
CA VAL A 220 -0.32 -9.62 -2.69
C VAL A 220 -0.06 -11.10 -2.41
N GLY A 221 -0.82 -11.71 -1.49
CA GLY A 221 -0.63 -13.10 -1.08
C GLY A 221 0.64 -13.36 -0.26
N PHE A 222 1.18 -12.33 0.40
CA PHE A 222 2.37 -12.49 1.23
C PHE A 222 2.02 -13.23 2.52
N PRO A 223 2.72 -14.34 2.85
CA PRO A 223 2.39 -15.17 4.01
C PRO A 223 2.71 -14.52 5.36
N GLY A 224 3.48 -13.44 5.40
CA GLY A 224 3.95 -12.84 6.65
C GLY A 224 5.29 -13.41 7.13
N ALA A 225 5.74 -12.95 8.29
CA ALA A 225 7.06 -13.23 8.86
C ALA A 225 7.10 -14.57 9.63
N TYR A 226 6.84 -15.68 8.95
CA TYR A 226 7.01 -17.00 9.56
C TYR A 226 8.48 -17.30 9.85
N ALA A 227 8.75 -17.91 11.02
CA ALA A 227 10.10 -18.24 11.48
C ALA A 227 10.79 -19.34 10.65
N SER A 228 10.02 -20.16 9.91
CA SER A 228 10.58 -21.15 8.99
C SER A 228 9.56 -21.57 7.93
N PHE A 229 10.01 -21.65 6.69
CA PHE A 229 9.29 -22.26 5.56
C PHE A 229 9.84 -23.66 5.22
N SER A 230 10.62 -24.31 6.10
CA SER A 230 11.38 -25.53 5.79
C SER A 230 10.57 -26.66 5.16
N ASN A 231 9.28 -26.77 5.48
CA ASN A 231 8.41 -27.83 4.93
C ASN A 231 7.76 -27.46 3.58
N ASP A 232 7.88 -26.21 3.14
CA ASP A 232 7.25 -25.68 1.92
C ASP A 232 8.29 -25.16 0.90
N ILE A 233 9.59 -25.33 1.15
CA ILE A 233 10.69 -24.88 0.26
C ILE A 233 10.53 -25.41 -1.17
N GLU A 234 10.06 -26.65 -1.32
CA GLU A 234 9.87 -27.30 -2.63
C GLU A 234 8.55 -26.92 -3.33
N ARG A 235 7.66 -26.16 -2.66
CA ARG A 235 6.36 -25.75 -3.22
C ARG A 235 6.47 -24.39 -3.90
N HIS A 236 6.72 -24.40 -5.21
CA HIS A 236 6.75 -23.19 -6.03
C HIS A 236 5.37 -22.88 -6.64
N GLY A 237 5.05 -21.59 -6.78
CA GLY A 237 3.84 -21.12 -7.46
C GLY A 237 2.51 -21.43 -6.77
N VAL A 238 2.54 -21.95 -5.54
CA VAL A 238 1.33 -22.23 -4.75
C VAL A 238 0.92 -20.96 -4.02
N ILE A 239 -0.31 -20.50 -4.26
CA ILE A 239 -0.90 -19.39 -3.48
C ILE A 239 -0.98 -19.83 -2.02
N TRP A 240 -0.30 -19.09 -1.14
CA TRP A 240 -0.41 -19.30 0.30
C TRP A 240 -1.83 -18.97 0.77
N ARG A 241 -2.53 -19.94 1.37
CA ARG A 241 -3.92 -19.80 1.83
C ARG A 241 -4.05 -19.60 3.35
N GLY A 242 -2.93 -19.45 4.06
CA GLY A 242 -2.94 -19.18 5.50
C GLY A 242 -3.18 -17.70 5.82
N THR A 243 -3.66 -17.42 7.03
CA THR A 243 -3.70 -16.04 7.55
C THR A 243 -2.27 -15.53 7.69
N PRO A 244 -1.92 -14.35 7.13
CA PRO A 244 -0.59 -13.81 7.31
C PRO A 244 -0.26 -13.60 8.79
N VAL A 245 1.03 -13.69 9.14
CA VAL A 245 1.49 -13.54 10.53
C VAL A 245 2.49 -12.40 10.64
N SER A 246 2.18 -11.40 11.46
CA SER A 246 3.11 -10.33 11.84
C SER A 246 4.25 -10.87 12.72
N ILE A 247 5.41 -10.23 12.69
CA ILE A 247 6.54 -10.47 13.61
C ILE A 247 6.08 -10.49 15.07
N ALA A 248 5.15 -9.60 15.45
CA ALA A 248 4.61 -9.52 16.81
C ALA A 248 3.87 -10.80 17.24
N GLN A 249 3.33 -11.53 16.27
CA GLN A 249 2.52 -12.73 16.46
C GLN A 249 3.29 -14.01 16.12
N ALA A 250 4.46 -13.88 15.49
CA ALA A 250 5.30 -15.01 15.12
C ALA A 250 5.79 -15.72 16.39
N ARG A 251 5.38 -16.97 16.58
CA ARG A 251 5.93 -17.84 17.62
C ARG A 251 7.22 -18.46 17.09
N GLY A 252 8.30 -18.33 17.85
CA GLY A 252 9.53 -19.07 17.60
C GLY A 252 9.25 -20.58 17.63
N HIS A 253 9.93 -21.35 16.78
CA HIS A 253 9.99 -22.81 16.95
C HIS A 253 10.71 -23.10 18.27
N HIS A 254 9.94 -23.40 19.32
CA HIS A 254 10.48 -24.11 20.47
C HIS A 254 10.66 -25.57 20.05
N PRO A 255 11.89 -26.11 19.98
CA PRO A 255 12.04 -27.56 19.94
C PRO A 255 11.34 -28.12 21.17
N ALA A 256 10.49 -29.14 20.98
CA ALA A 256 9.77 -29.76 22.08
C ALA A 256 10.77 -30.21 23.16
N PRO A 257 10.53 -29.93 24.45
CA PRO A 257 11.36 -30.46 25.51
C PRO A 257 11.09 -31.96 25.63
N GLY A 258 12.10 -32.77 25.29
CA GLY A 258 12.13 -34.20 25.62
C GLY A 258 11.56 -35.14 24.55
N GLY A 259 12.40 -35.52 23.61
CA GLY A 259 12.34 -36.85 22.99
C GLY A 259 13.62 -37.59 23.38
N GLU A 260 13.53 -38.53 24.31
CA GLU A 260 14.64 -39.42 24.65
C GLU A 260 15.21 -40.05 23.37
N MET A 261 16.52 -39.87 23.16
CA MET A 261 17.25 -40.62 22.16
C MET A 261 17.16 -42.12 22.54
N PRO A 262 16.67 -43.01 21.67
CA PRO A 262 16.62 -44.42 21.99
C PRO A 262 18.05 -44.94 22.18
N HIS A 263 18.38 -45.32 23.42
CA HIS A 263 19.58 -46.08 23.73
C HIS A 263 19.57 -47.37 22.91
N LYS A 264 20.48 -47.49 21.95
CA LYS A 264 20.79 -48.76 21.30
C LYS A 264 21.39 -49.70 22.34
N GLN A 265 20.55 -50.56 22.91
CA GLN A 265 20.98 -51.70 23.71
C GLN A 265 21.45 -52.80 22.74
N GLY A 266 22.73 -52.75 22.37
CA GLY A 266 23.41 -53.84 21.68
C GLY A 266 23.88 -54.87 22.69
N GLY A 267 23.07 -55.91 22.90
CA GLY A 267 23.42 -57.08 23.70
C GLY A 267 24.60 -57.85 23.11
N GLY A 268 25.51 -58.27 23.99
CA GLY A 268 26.56 -59.22 23.69
C GLY A 268 26.08 -60.68 23.69
N HIS A 269 27.07 -61.55 23.47
CA HIS A 269 27.07 -63.02 23.34
C HIS A 269 27.14 -63.49 21.87
N GLY A 270 28.18 -64.22 21.45
CA GLY A 270 29.34 -64.77 22.17
C GLY A 270 30.30 -65.45 21.20
#